data_AF-A0A838TJI4-F1
#
_entry.id   AF-A0A838TJI4-F1
#
_cell.length_a   1.000
_cell.length_b   1.000
_cell.length_c   1.000
_cell.angle_alpha   90.00
_cell.angle_beta   90.00
_cell.angle_gamma   90.00
#
_symmetry.space_group_name_H-M   'P 1'
#
loop_
_entity.id
_entity.type
_entity.pdbx_description
1 polymer ?
#
loop_
_entity_poly.entity_id
_entity_poly.type
_entity_poly.pdbx_seq_one_letter_code
_entity_poly.pdbx_strand_id
1 'polypeptide(L)' 'NGQDRNYLIGVIHFSKLVNNDWWKQQGISLIALPDAIIECIQIRKIKKRSLELAGVVG' A
#
# COMPACT_ATOMS: atom_id res chain seq x y z
N ASN A 1 -25.24 -7.82 -5.01
CA ASN A 1 -24.45 -6.57 -5.08
C ASN A 1 -23.19 -6.77 -4.27
N GLY A 2 -22.10 -7.12 -4.96
CA GLY A 2 -20.81 -7.44 -4.34
C GLY A 2 -20.28 -6.24 -3.58
N GLN A 3 -20.01 -6.43 -2.28
CA GLN A 3 -19.34 -5.42 -1.48
C GLN A 3 -17.85 -5.47 -1.86
N ASP A 4 -17.45 -4.71 -2.89
CA ASP A 4 -16.05 -4.56 -3.26
C ASP A 4 -15.33 -3.83 -2.13
N ARG A 5 -14.72 -4.61 -1.22
CA ARG A 5 -13.89 -4.09 -0.14
C ARG A 5 -12.53 -3.72 -0.72
N ASN A 6 -12.28 -2.43 -0.85
CA ASN A 6 -10.98 -1.91 -1.24
C ASN A 6 -10.07 -1.84 -0.02
N TYR A 7 -8.91 -2.50 -0.10
CA TYR A 7 -7.87 -2.45 0.93
C TYR A 7 -6.51 -2.11 0.31
N LEU A 8 -5.68 -1.41 1.07
CA LEU A 8 -4.29 -1.10 0.72
C LEU A 8 -3.39 -1.71 1.78
N ILE A 9 -2.36 -2.44 1.34
CA ILE A 9 -1.30 -2.98 2.20
C ILE A 9 0.00 -2.28 1.83
N GLY A 10 0.76 -1.86 2.83
CA GLY A 10 2.07 -1.25 2.59
C GLY A 10 2.69 -0.68 3.86
N VAL A 11 3.79 0.04 3.64
CA VAL A 11 4.55 0.72 4.70
C VAL A 11 4.14 2.19 4.71
N ILE A 12 3.81 2.71 5.89
CA ILE A 12 3.57 4.12 6.13
C ILE A 12 4.67 4.69 7.02
N HIS A 13 5.17 5.88 6.69
CA HIS A 13 6.05 6.61 7.59
C HIS A 13 5.29 6.97 8.87
N PHE A 14 5.88 6.65 10.03
CA PHE A 14 5.26 6.93 11.32
C PHE A 14 4.84 8.40 11.49
N SER A 15 5.67 9.35 11.01
CA SER A 15 5.36 10.78 11.05
C SER A 15 4.10 11.15 10.26
N LYS A 16 3.82 10.48 9.14
CA LYS A 16 2.62 10.70 8.33
C LYS A 16 1.37 10.11 9.00
N LEU A 17 1.53 9.05 9.77
CA LEU A 17 0.44 8.42 10.52
C LEU A 17 0.06 9.24 11.76
N VAL A 18 1.04 9.69 12.55
CA VAL A 18 0.78 10.40 13.82
C VAL A 18 0.32 11.84 13.63
N ASN A 19 0.75 12.50 12.55
CA ASN A 19 0.40 13.90 12.26
C ASN A 19 -0.88 14.05 11.42
N ASN A 20 -1.67 13.00 11.25
CA ASN A 20 -2.91 13.05 10.48
C ASN A 20 -3.98 12.13 11.08
N ASP A 21 -5.26 12.45 10.84
CA ASP A 21 -6.41 11.78 11.45
C ASP A 21 -7.29 11.02 10.43
N TRP A 22 -6.87 10.89 9.16
CA TRP A 22 -7.62 10.14 8.15
C TRP A 22 -7.96 8.71 8.61
N TRP A 23 -7.05 8.04 9.31
CA TRP A 23 -7.22 6.67 9.78
C TRP A 23 -8.16 6.54 10.98
N LYS A 24 -8.52 7.66 11.62
CA LYS A 24 -9.47 7.74 12.73
C LYS A 24 -10.89 8.10 12.26
N GLN A 25 -11.08 8.41 10.99
CA GLN A 25 -12.39 8.80 10.47
C GLN A 25 -13.34 7.59 10.41
N GLN A 26 -14.64 7.87 10.53
CA GLN A 26 -15.67 6.84 10.45
C GLN A 26 -15.59 6.07 9.12
N GLY A 27 -15.69 4.74 9.20
CA GLY A 27 -15.65 3.86 8.02
C GLY A 27 -14.24 3.46 7.57
N ILE A 28 -13.19 3.95 8.25
CA ILE A 28 -11.81 3.53 8.01
C ILE A 28 -11.35 2.58 9.11
N SER A 29 -10.64 1.52 8.72
CA SER A 29 -10.05 0.55 9.64
C SER A 29 -8.57 0.37 9.30
N LEU A 30 -7.71 0.49 10.31
CA LEU A 30 -6.27 0.33 10.20
C LEU A 30 -5.82 -0.82 11.07
N ILE A 31 -5.06 -1.75 10.50
CA ILE A 31 -4.40 -2.84 11.21
C ILE A 31 -2.90 -2.62 11.10
N ALA A 32 -2.24 -2.42 12.24
CA ALA A 32 -0.78 -2.28 12.31
C ALA A 32 -0.13 -3.61 12.69
N LEU A 33 0.99 -3.91 12.05
CA LEU A 33 1.82 -5.07 12.38
C LEU A 33 3.08 -4.58 13.11
N PRO A 34 3.57 -5.30 14.14
CA PRO A 34 4.78 -4.92 14.87
C PRO A 34 6.02 -4.96 13.97
N ASP A 35 6.05 -5.89 13.03
CA ASP A 35 7.07 -5.98 11.98
C ASP A 35 6.52 -5.44 10.66
N ALA A 36 7.29 -4.57 10.01
CA ALA A 36 6.92 -4.04 8.71
C ALA A 36 7.03 -5.15 7.65
N ILE A 37 5.93 -5.40 6.93
CA ILE A 37 5.99 -6.17 5.68
C ILE A 37 6.57 -5.24 4.62
N ILE A 38 7.89 -5.21 4.51
CA ILE A 38 8.58 -4.52 3.43
C ILE A 38 8.50 -5.43 2.21
N GLU A 39 7.52 -5.18 1.33
CA GLU A 39 7.56 -5.78 0.00
C GLU A 39 8.90 -5.41 -0.65
N CYS A 40 9.67 -6.42 -1.05
CA CYS A 40 11.03 -6.20 -1.51
C CYS A 40 11.02 -5.24 -2.70
N ILE A 41 11.54 -4.04 -2.49
CA ILE A 41 11.59 -2.93 -3.47
C ILE A 41 12.20 -3.41 -4.80
N GLN A 42 13.11 -4.40 -4.73
CA GLN A 42 13.71 -5.06 -5.88
C GLN A 42 12.68 -5.80 -6.74
N ILE A 43 11.75 -6.53 -6.14
CA ILE A 43 10.68 -7.24 -6.86
C ILE A 43 9.76 -6.23 -7.56
N ARG A 44 9.44 -5.11 -6.89
CA ARG A 44 8.63 -4.04 -7.50
C ARG A 44 9.34 -3.40 -8.70
N LYS A 45 10.64 -3.14 -8.59
CA LYS A 45 11.48 -2.64 -9.70
C LYS A 45 11.54 -3.63 -10.86
N ILE A 46 11.70 -4.92 -10.58
CA ILE A 46 11.73 -5.99 -11.60
C ILE A 46 10.37 -6.09 -12.30
N LYS A 47 9.26 -6.10 -11.56
CA LYS A 47 7.91 -6.12 -12.14
C LYS A 47 7.65 -4.90 -13.02
N LYS A 48 8.05 -3.70 -12.55
CA LYS A 48 7.94 -2.47 -13.35
C LYS A 48 8.73 -2.57 -14.65
N ARG A 49 9.99 -3.00 -14.58
CA ARG A 49 10.84 -3.18 -15.76
C ARG A 49 10.29 -4.24 -16.72
N SER A 50 9.73 -5.34 -16.21
CA SER A 50 9.08 -6.36 -17.03
C SER A 50 7.83 -5.83 -17.75
N LEU A 51 7.05 -4.95 -17.12
CA LEU A 51 5.87 -4.32 -17.72
C LEU A 51 6.26 -3.29 -18.79
N GLU A 52 7.30 -2.48 -18.51
CA GLU A 52 7.87 -1.54 -19.48
C GLU A 52 8.37 -2.27 -20.74
N LEU A 53 9.06 -3.41 -20.57
CA LEU A 53 9.51 -4.25 -21.67
C LEU A 53 8.36 -4.91 -22.45
N ALA A 54 7.21 -5.14 -21.79
CA ALA A 54 6.00 -5.66 -22.42
C ALA A 54 5.16 -4.56 -23.10
N GLY A 55 5.59 -3.29 -23.07
CA GLY A 55 4.87 -2.16 -23.66
C GLY A 55 3.71 -1.63 -22.81
N VAL A 56 3.56 -2.08 -21.57
CA VAL A 56 2.52 -1.61 -20.64
C VAL A 56 3.08 -0.44 -19.84
N VAL A 57 2.85 0.78 -20.33
CA VAL A 57 3.25 2.02 -19.64
C VAL A 57 2.07 2.53 -18.81
N GLY A 58 2.27 2.63 -17.50
CA GLY A 58 1.34 3.22 -16.53
C GLY A 58 2.09 3.98 -15.45
#